data_AF-A0A327JCW6-F1
#
_entry.id   AF-A0A327JCW6-F1
#
_cell.length_a   1.000
_cell.length_b   1.000
_cell.length_c   1.000
_cell.angle_alpha   90.00
_cell.angle_beta   90.00
_cell.angle_gamma   90.00
#
_symmetry.space_group_name_H-M   'P 1'
#
loop_
_entity.id
_entity.type
_entity.pdbx_description
1 polymer ?
#
loop_
_entity_poly.entity_id
_entity_poly.type
_entity_poly.pdbx_seq_one_letter_code
_entity_poly.pdbx_strand_id
1 'polypeptide(L)'
;MDSSRNRTLNNLISFAKVLGLDVNLNTKARGHRGFFLKNRIDISKDTPDELLIATFIHEFSHYINSKLVPDIRKTTLENLFDSVDVSTIKKELIKVTNFVDENYECVILKSRKDSIKNRIKYYEKIIKEAYPNFQRSKPFKEFDKFIKRSKAKYLLKYDRVKYVSPFFRKVEYFSVDTIEKDFDMPKSFAAYIRLNSYKKKQARISAKINKLKKYYESPQELFARFVEGLYTNKDRIVATAPQSYSRFKQLLESGYYRELDKVLQISGLNIETTYLSVK
;
A
#
# COMPACT_ATOMS: atom_id res chain seq x y z
N MET A 1 -28.52 -4.49 9.96
CA MET A 1 -27.40 -5.19 10.65
C MET A 1 -27.94 -6.38 11.43
N ASP A 2 -27.27 -7.53 11.38
CA ASP A 2 -27.61 -8.72 12.16
C ASP A 2 -27.31 -8.48 13.66
N SER A 3 -28.30 -8.75 14.53
CA SER A 3 -28.21 -8.55 15.98
C SER A 3 -27.06 -9.31 16.63
N SER A 4 -26.68 -10.47 16.07
CA SER A 4 -25.56 -11.28 16.55
C SER A 4 -24.21 -10.60 16.28
N ARG A 5 -24.01 -10.08 15.06
CA ARG A 5 -22.77 -9.40 14.66
C ARG A 5 -22.52 -8.14 15.50
N ASN A 6 -23.57 -7.35 15.73
CA ASN A 6 -23.47 -6.16 16.56
C ASN A 6 -23.09 -6.52 18.01
N ARG A 7 -23.63 -7.63 18.54
CA ARG A 7 -23.25 -8.15 19.86
C ARG A 7 -21.78 -8.55 19.89
N THR A 8 -21.30 -9.30 18.90
CA THR A 8 -19.89 -9.70 18.78
C THR A 8 -18.96 -8.50 18.74
N LEU A 9 -19.24 -7.51 17.88
CA LEU A 9 -18.44 -6.29 17.79
C LEU A 9 -18.41 -5.51 19.11
N ASN A 10 -19.56 -5.36 19.77
CA ASN A 10 -19.62 -4.69 21.08
C ASN A 10 -18.83 -5.44 22.16
N ASN A 11 -18.84 -6.77 22.15
CA ASN A 11 -18.04 -7.58 23.06
C ASN A 11 -16.55 -7.40 22.81
N LEU A 12 -16.12 -7.38 21.54
CA LEU A 12 -14.73 -7.12 21.16
C LEU A 12 -14.26 -5.72 21.61
N ILE A 13 -15.10 -4.70 21.40
CA ILE A 13 -14.80 -3.33 21.83
C ILE A 13 -14.71 -3.24 23.35
N SER A 14 -15.65 -3.87 24.06
CA SER A 14 -15.65 -3.89 25.53
C SER A 14 -14.40 -4.58 26.07
N PHE A 15 -14.00 -5.70 25.45
CA PHE A 15 -12.77 -6.40 25.80
C PHE A 15 -11.53 -5.55 25.54
N ALA A 16 -11.42 -4.90 24.39
CA ALA A 16 -10.33 -3.98 24.09
C ALA A 16 -10.23 -2.83 25.11
N LYS A 17 -11.36 -2.26 25.55
CA LYS A 17 -11.39 -1.24 26.59
C LYS A 17 -10.87 -1.74 27.94
N VAL A 18 -11.17 -2.98 28.33
CA VAL A 18 -10.60 -3.61 29.54
C VAL A 18 -9.08 -3.71 29.46
N LEU A 19 -8.52 -3.92 28.26
CA LEU A 19 -7.07 -3.92 28.02
C LEU A 19 -6.46 -2.49 27.95
N GLY A 20 -7.26 -1.46 28.16
CA GLY A 20 -6.83 -0.05 28.10
C GLY A 20 -6.74 0.51 26.67
N LEU A 21 -7.42 -0.11 25.70
CA LEU A 21 -7.51 0.41 24.33
C LEU A 21 -8.72 1.34 24.17
N ASP A 22 -8.50 2.44 23.46
CA ASP A 22 -9.60 3.25 22.92
C ASP A 22 -10.00 2.72 21.54
N VAL A 23 -11.31 2.64 21.26
CA VAL A 23 -11.83 2.09 20.00
C VAL A 23 -12.88 3.01 19.42
N ASN A 24 -12.61 3.56 18.23
CA ASN A 24 -13.47 4.51 17.55
C ASN A 24 -13.91 3.99 16.18
N LEU A 25 -15.22 3.80 15.96
CA LEU A 25 -15.75 3.28 14.70
C LEU A 25 -16.10 4.35 13.65
N ASN A 26 -16.11 5.63 14.04
CA ASN A 26 -16.63 6.73 13.22
C ASN A 26 -15.56 7.74 12.80
N THR A 27 -14.37 7.26 12.47
CA THR A 27 -13.24 8.15 12.15
C THR A 27 -13.05 8.34 10.65
N LYS A 28 -12.38 9.42 10.25
CA LYS A 28 -11.71 9.49 8.94
C LYS A 28 -10.38 8.76 9.10
N ALA A 29 -10.35 7.44 8.90
CA ALA A 29 -9.15 6.60 9.06
C ALA A 29 -8.06 6.85 7.99
N ARG A 30 -7.80 8.13 7.65
CA ARG A 30 -6.70 8.62 6.80
C ARG A 30 -6.54 7.92 5.44
N GLY A 31 -7.64 7.39 4.89
CA GLY A 31 -7.65 6.68 3.61
C GLY A 31 -7.46 5.16 3.71
N HIS A 32 -7.42 4.60 4.92
CA HIS A 32 -7.46 3.17 5.23
C HIS A 32 -8.83 2.77 5.82
N ARG A 33 -9.11 1.46 5.93
CA ARG A 33 -10.32 0.95 6.60
C ARG A 33 -10.20 1.02 8.13
N GLY A 34 -9.00 0.89 8.66
CA GLY A 34 -8.68 1.08 10.07
C GLY A 34 -7.21 1.46 10.26
N PHE A 35 -6.85 1.78 11.50
CA PHE A 35 -5.46 1.78 11.96
C PHE A 35 -5.36 1.62 13.48
N PHE A 36 -4.28 0.98 13.93
CA PHE A 36 -3.82 1.00 15.32
C PHE A 36 -2.69 2.02 15.53
N LEU A 37 -2.81 2.86 16.58
CA LEU A 37 -1.75 3.78 17.00
C LEU A 37 -1.85 4.10 18.50
N LYS A 38 -0.75 3.92 19.26
CA LYS A 38 -0.62 4.34 20.67
C LYS A 38 -1.82 3.93 21.55
N ASN A 39 -2.16 2.64 21.55
CA ASN A 39 -3.30 2.07 22.30
C ASN A 39 -4.69 2.52 21.80
N ARG A 40 -4.79 2.97 20.55
CA ARG A 40 -6.07 3.33 19.92
C ARG A 40 -6.28 2.54 18.65
N ILE A 41 -7.48 1.99 18.48
CA ILE A 41 -7.96 1.37 17.24
C ILE A 41 -9.03 2.30 16.66
N ASP A 42 -8.76 2.85 15.48
CA ASP A 42 -9.71 3.68 14.75
C ASP A 42 -10.16 2.93 13.50
N ILE A 43 -11.46 2.72 13.32
CA ILE A 43 -12.08 2.17 12.12
C ILE A 43 -12.80 3.29 11.38
N SER A 44 -12.74 3.25 10.05
CA SER A 44 -13.40 4.22 9.19
C SER A 44 -14.91 4.10 9.28
N LYS A 45 -15.60 5.23 9.34
CA LYS A 45 -17.08 5.28 9.22
C LYS A 45 -17.59 4.71 7.88
N ASP A 46 -16.74 4.69 6.86
CA ASP A 46 -17.07 4.23 5.51
C ASP A 46 -16.76 2.73 5.32
N THR A 47 -16.31 2.03 6.37
CA THR A 47 -16.07 0.58 6.34
C THR A 47 -17.41 -0.16 6.33
N PRO A 48 -17.65 -1.06 5.35
CA PRO A 48 -18.87 -1.86 5.32
C PRO A 48 -19.05 -2.73 6.57
N ASP A 49 -20.30 -2.90 7.00
CA ASP A 49 -20.66 -3.60 8.24
C ASP A 49 -20.09 -5.02 8.32
N GLU A 50 -20.09 -5.73 7.19
CA GLU A 50 -19.55 -7.08 7.07
C GLU A 50 -18.04 -7.16 7.26
N LEU A 51 -17.31 -6.04 7.14
CA LEU A 51 -15.86 -5.97 7.29
C LEU A 51 -15.42 -5.40 8.64
N LEU A 52 -16.35 -4.92 9.48
CA LEU A 52 -16.00 -4.26 10.75
C LEU A 52 -15.21 -5.17 11.69
N ILE A 53 -15.65 -6.41 11.88
CA ILE A 53 -14.98 -7.38 12.77
C ILE A 53 -13.62 -7.78 12.19
N ALA A 54 -13.55 -8.06 10.88
CA ALA A 54 -12.29 -8.39 10.21
C ALA A 54 -11.26 -7.26 10.33
N THR A 55 -11.71 -6.02 10.11
CA THR A 55 -10.88 -4.82 10.27
C THR A 55 -10.44 -4.65 11.72
N PHE A 56 -11.33 -4.85 12.69
CA PHE A 56 -10.96 -4.82 14.11
C PHE A 56 -9.89 -5.86 14.45
N ILE A 57 -10.05 -7.11 14.00
CA ILE A 57 -9.09 -8.20 14.23
C ILE A 57 -7.73 -7.87 13.61
N HIS A 58 -7.71 -7.29 12.41
CA HIS A 58 -6.50 -6.82 11.76
C HIS A 58 -5.77 -5.79 12.64
N GLU A 59 -6.47 -4.73 13.07
CA GLU A 59 -5.86 -3.69 13.91
C GLU A 59 -5.46 -4.20 15.31
N PHE A 60 -6.23 -5.12 15.88
CA PHE A 60 -5.88 -5.79 17.12
C PHE A 60 -4.61 -6.64 16.96
N SER A 61 -4.39 -7.24 15.79
CA SER A 61 -3.16 -7.98 15.52
C SER A 61 -1.93 -7.05 15.48
N HIS A 62 -2.08 -5.80 15.03
CA HIS A 62 -1.05 -4.78 15.18
C HIS A 62 -0.81 -4.39 16.64
N TYR A 63 -1.86 -4.33 17.46
CA TYR A 63 -1.72 -4.16 18.91
C TYR A 63 -0.90 -5.29 19.53
N ILE A 64 -1.21 -6.56 19.22
CA ILE A 64 -0.45 -7.71 19.72
C ILE A 64 1.02 -7.65 19.30
N ASN A 65 1.30 -7.34 18.03
CA ASN A 65 2.68 -7.13 17.58
C ASN A 65 3.41 -6.06 18.42
N SER A 66 2.75 -4.95 18.75
CA SER A 66 3.35 -3.91 19.60
C SER A 66 3.67 -4.36 21.04
N LYS A 67 3.02 -5.44 21.50
CA LYS A 67 3.30 -6.08 22.81
C LYS A 67 4.37 -7.15 22.76
N LEU A 68 4.65 -7.70 21.58
CA LEU A 68 5.75 -8.65 21.35
C LEU A 68 7.06 -7.90 21.09
N VAL A 69 7.01 -6.84 20.28
CA VAL A 69 8.18 -6.06 19.88
C VAL A 69 7.99 -4.59 20.25
N PRO A 70 8.75 -4.06 21.23
CA PRO A 70 8.59 -2.67 21.70
C PRO A 70 8.83 -1.60 20.63
N ASP A 71 9.75 -1.85 19.68
CA ASP A 71 9.96 -0.98 18.51
C ASP A 71 9.46 -1.70 17.25
N ILE A 72 8.29 -1.29 16.75
CA ILE A 72 7.63 -1.91 15.60
C ILE A 72 8.49 -1.89 14.32
N ARG A 73 9.50 -1.01 14.24
CA ARG A 73 10.43 -0.97 13.10
C ARG A 73 11.41 -2.15 13.11
N LYS A 74 11.56 -2.81 14.26
CA LYS A 74 12.35 -4.01 14.46
C LYS A 74 11.50 -5.28 14.39
N THR A 75 10.21 -5.18 14.07
CA THR A 75 9.36 -6.36 13.88
C THR A 75 9.91 -7.19 12.71
N THR A 76 10.14 -8.47 12.98
CA THR A 76 10.53 -9.46 11.99
C THR A 76 9.57 -10.65 12.06
N LEU A 77 9.57 -11.51 11.05
CA LEU A 77 8.73 -12.71 11.07
C LEU A 77 9.28 -13.75 12.05
N GLU A 78 10.59 -13.74 12.31
CA GLU A 78 11.26 -14.51 13.36
C GLU A 78 10.62 -14.19 14.71
N ASN A 79 10.43 -12.91 15.02
CA ASN A 79 9.82 -12.48 16.28
C ASN A 79 8.30 -12.69 16.32
N LEU A 80 7.63 -12.81 15.17
CA LEU A 80 6.18 -13.00 15.14
C LEU A 80 5.79 -14.47 15.20
N PHE A 81 6.61 -15.35 14.63
CA PHE A 81 6.34 -16.79 14.54
C PHE A 81 7.33 -17.64 15.34
N ASP A 82 8.25 -17.01 16.09
CA ASP A 82 9.29 -17.67 16.90
C ASP A 82 9.91 -18.87 16.15
N SER A 83 10.30 -18.65 14.89
CA SER A 83 10.66 -19.72 13.95
C SER A 83 11.93 -19.38 13.20
N VAL A 84 12.70 -20.42 12.89
CA VAL A 84 13.89 -20.35 12.05
C VAL A 84 13.55 -20.48 10.55
N ASP A 85 12.42 -21.08 10.19
CA ASP A 85 12.00 -21.22 8.77
C ASP A 85 11.13 -20.03 8.31
N VAL A 86 11.69 -18.83 8.40
CA VAL A 86 11.00 -17.60 8.04
C VAL A 86 10.79 -17.47 6.52
N SER A 87 11.63 -18.11 5.72
CA SER A 87 11.50 -18.08 4.26
C SER A 87 10.20 -18.74 3.79
N THR A 88 9.87 -19.91 4.34
CA THR A 88 8.63 -20.60 3.97
C THR A 88 7.41 -19.87 4.50
N ILE A 89 7.44 -19.45 5.77
CA ILE A 89 6.36 -18.63 6.39
C ILE A 89 6.09 -17.39 5.53
N LYS A 90 7.13 -16.62 5.19
CA LYS A 90 6.96 -15.40 4.38
C LYS A 90 6.27 -15.67 3.04
N LYS A 91 6.63 -16.74 2.34
CA LYS A 91 6.00 -17.10 1.05
C LYS A 91 4.52 -17.42 1.22
N GLU A 92 4.18 -18.15 2.27
CA GLU A 92 2.79 -18.47 2.61
C GLU A 92 1.98 -17.22 2.96
N LEU A 93 2.50 -16.35 3.83
CA LEU A 93 1.82 -15.12 4.25
C LEU A 93 1.58 -14.15 3.09
N ILE A 94 2.50 -14.07 2.12
CA ILE A 94 2.28 -13.28 0.89
C ILE A 94 1.09 -13.84 0.10
N LYS A 95 0.99 -15.17 -0.05
CA LYS A 95 -0.16 -15.79 -0.74
C LYS A 95 -1.48 -15.51 0.01
N VAL A 96 -1.46 -15.56 1.34
CA VAL A 96 -2.63 -15.19 2.16
C VAL A 96 -3.01 -13.72 1.96
N THR A 97 -2.03 -12.82 1.99
CA THR A 97 -2.26 -11.38 1.78
C THR A 97 -2.90 -11.10 0.42
N ASN A 98 -2.46 -11.78 -0.64
CA ASN A 98 -3.05 -11.67 -1.97
C ASN A 98 -4.53 -12.09 -2.02
N PHE A 99 -4.91 -13.06 -1.18
CA PHE A 99 -6.30 -13.50 -1.06
C PHE A 99 -7.15 -12.52 -0.25
N VAL A 100 -6.60 -12.00 0.86
CA VAL A 100 -7.33 -11.11 1.77
C VAL A 100 -7.49 -9.70 1.20
N ASP A 101 -6.49 -9.18 0.47
CA ASP A 101 -6.53 -7.85 -0.13
C ASP A 101 -6.04 -7.86 -1.59
N GLU A 102 -6.99 -7.76 -2.52
CA GLU A 102 -6.75 -7.70 -3.97
C GLU A 102 -5.89 -6.49 -4.38
N ASN A 103 -5.81 -5.44 -3.55
CA ASN A 103 -5.00 -4.26 -3.85
C ASN A 103 -3.51 -4.53 -3.78
N TYR A 104 -3.07 -5.62 -3.14
CA TYR A 104 -1.67 -6.03 -3.09
C TYR A 104 -1.04 -6.06 -4.48
N GLU A 105 -1.74 -6.67 -5.44
CA GLU A 105 -1.23 -6.87 -6.79
C GLU A 105 -1.12 -5.55 -7.58
N CYS A 106 -1.67 -4.45 -7.07
CA CYS A 106 -1.56 -3.13 -7.66
C CYS A 106 -1.96 -3.11 -9.16
N VAL A 107 -2.92 -3.95 -9.57
CA VAL A 107 -3.25 -4.23 -10.98
C VAL A 107 -3.52 -2.95 -11.77
N ILE A 108 -4.33 -2.03 -11.21
CA ILE A 108 -4.66 -0.74 -11.82
C ILE A 108 -3.39 0.13 -12.02
N LEU A 109 -2.50 0.16 -11.03
CA LEU A 109 -1.26 0.93 -11.10
C LEU A 109 -0.27 0.32 -12.10
N LYS A 110 -0.19 -1.01 -12.18
CA LYS A 110 0.62 -1.75 -13.17
C LYS A 110 0.11 -1.45 -14.58
N SER A 111 -1.19 -1.60 -14.84
CA SER A 111 -1.82 -1.26 -16.13
C SER A 111 -1.56 0.19 -16.54
N ARG A 112 -1.73 1.14 -15.61
CA ARG A 112 -1.43 2.56 -15.86
C ARG A 112 0.06 2.80 -16.18
N LYS A 113 0.97 2.11 -15.49
CA LYS A 113 2.42 2.16 -15.76
C LYS A 113 2.73 1.69 -17.17
N ASP A 114 2.06 0.64 -17.66
CA ASP A 114 2.23 0.12 -19.01
C ASP A 114 1.70 1.09 -20.07
N SER A 115 0.52 1.68 -19.85
CA SER A 115 0.00 2.74 -20.73
C SER A 115 0.98 3.93 -20.84
N ILE A 116 1.58 4.35 -19.73
CA ILE A 116 2.61 5.40 -19.73
C ILE A 116 3.87 4.95 -20.49
N LYS A 117 4.31 3.70 -20.31
CA LYS A 117 5.45 3.13 -21.04
C LYS A 117 5.20 3.16 -22.55
N ASN A 118 3.98 2.87 -22.99
CA ASN A 118 3.59 2.94 -24.40
C ASN A 118 3.60 4.39 -24.92
N ARG A 119 3.13 5.36 -24.13
CA ARG A 119 3.25 6.79 -24.49
C ARG A 119 4.70 7.25 -24.62
N ILE A 120 5.60 6.79 -23.75
CA ILE A 120 7.05 7.08 -23.85
C ILE A 120 7.61 6.55 -25.18
N LYS A 121 7.29 5.30 -25.55
CA LYS A 121 7.72 4.70 -26.81
C LYS A 121 7.17 5.47 -28.03
N TYR A 122 5.91 5.92 -27.96
CA TYR A 122 5.28 6.72 -29.00
C TYR A 122 6.03 8.03 -29.25
N TYR A 123 6.31 8.83 -28.20
CA TYR A 123 7.06 10.07 -28.40
C TYR A 123 8.52 9.84 -28.80
N GLU A 124 9.14 8.75 -28.35
CA GLU A 124 10.48 8.37 -28.84
C GLU A 124 10.48 8.13 -30.34
N LYS A 125 9.44 7.48 -30.90
CA LYS A 125 9.31 7.28 -32.34
C LYS A 125 9.27 8.61 -33.09
N ILE A 126 8.44 9.56 -32.64
CA ILE A 126 8.32 10.91 -33.24
C ILE A 126 9.68 11.64 -33.22
N ILE A 127 10.44 11.53 -32.13
CA ILE A 127 11.76 12.17 -32.06
C ILE A 127 12.72 11.52 -33.06
N LYS A 128 12.70 10.20 -33.17
CA LYS A 128 13.58 9.44 -34.06
C LYS A 128 13.30 9.66 -35.56
N GLU A 129 12.10 10.08 -35.93
CA GLU A 129 11.80 10.49 -37.30
C GLU A 129 12.70 11.65 -37.78
N ALA A 130 13.00 12.61 -36.89
CA ALA A 130 13.92 13.71 -37.20
C ALA A 130 15.37 13.46 -36.70
N TYR A 131 15.53 12.63 -35.66
CA TYR A 131 16.82 12.36 -35.01
C TYR A 131 17.02 10.85 -34.79
N PRO A 132 17.38 10.07 -35.81
CA PRO A 132 17.44 8.60 -35.74
C PRO A 132 18.32 8.05 -34.61
N ASN A 133 19.41 8.76 -34.30
CA ASN A 133 20.38 8.40 -33.26
C ASN A 133 19.95 8.80 -31.83
N PHE A 134 18.73 9.33 -31.66
CA PHE A 134 18.24 9.75 -30.35
C PHE A 134 18.19 8.59 -29.34
N GLN A 135 18.72 8.83 -28.14
CA GLN A 135 18.73 7.87 -27.03
C GLN A 135 18.19 8.51 -25.75
N ARG A 136 17.18 7.87 -25.14
CA ARG A 136 16.47 8.37 -23.94
C ARG A 136 17.33 8.55 -22.68
N SER A 137 18.45 7.84 -22.62
CA SER A 137 19.42 7.85 -21.51
C SER A 137 20.50 8.90 -21.68
N LYS A 138 20.66 9.48 -22.88
CA LYS A 138 21.70 10.46 -23.18
C LYS A 138 21.14 11.89 -23.23
N PRO A 139 21.98 12.90 -22.98
CA PRO A 139 21.62 14.30 -23.23
C PRO A 139 21.22 14.51 -24.69
N PHE A 140 20.20 15.33 -24.93
CA PHE A 140 19.75 15.66 -26.27
C PHE A 140 20.24 17.07 -26.63
N LYS A 141 21.50 17.16 -27.06
CA LYS A 141 22.24 18.43 -27.20
C LYS A 141 21.56 19.43 -28.13
N GLU A 142 20.95 18.94 -29.22
CA GLU A 142 20.22 19.75 -30.20
C GLU A 142 19.02 20.44 -29.54
N PHE A 143 18.26 19.69 -28.75
CA PHE A 143 17.16 20.24 -27.96
C PHE A 143 17.65 21.20 -26.87
N ASP A 144 18.73 20.86 -26.16
CA ASP A 144 19.29 21.69 -25.09
C ASP A 144 19.72 23.07 -25.61
N LYS A 145 20.32 23.12 -26.81
CA LYS A 145 20.67 24.36 -27.50
C LYS A 145 19.41 25.16 -27.85
N PHE A 146 18.40 24.51 -28.41
CA PHE A 146 17.14 25.15 -28.81
C PHE A 146 16.40 25.79 -27.62
N ILE A 147 16.30 25.07 -26.50
CA ILE A 147 15.45 25.48 -25.38
C ILE A 147 16.11 26.47 -24.41
N LYS A 148 17.43 26.69 -24.50
CA LYS A 148 18.25 27.43 -23.52
C LYS A 148 17.64 28.78 -23.09
N ARG A 149 17.15 29.57 -24.06
CA ARG A 149 16.54 30.89 -23.84
C ARG A 149 15.00 30.87 -23.84
N SER A 150 14.38 29.74 -24.16
CA SER A 150 12.93 29.61 -24.21
C SER A 150 12.32 29.37 -22.81
N LYS A 151 11.12 29.91 -22.57
CA LYS A 151 10.34 29.62 -21.36
C LYS A 151 9.85 28.17 -21.32
N ALA A 152 9.77 27.48 -22.47
CA ALA A 152 9.40 26.06 -22.52
C ALA A 152 10.39 25.14 -21.77
N LYS A 153 11.61 25.60 -21.42
CA LYS A 153 12.52 24.82 -20.55
C LYS A 153 11.91 24.47 -19.20
N TYR A 154 10.99 25.30 -18.67
CA TYR A 154 10.29 25.00 -17.42
C TYR A 154 9.37 23.79 -17.54
N LEU A 155 8.89 23.46 -18.76
CA LEU A 155 8.06 22.29 -19.02
C LEU A 155 8.82 20.96 -18.91
N LEU A 156 10.15 20.99 -18.96
CA LEU A 156 10.98 19.82 -18.63
C LEU A 156 10.80 19.40 -17.18
N LYS A 157 10.60 20.37 -16.27
CA LYS A 157 10.41 20.11 -14.84
C LYS A 157 8.94 19.97 -14.46
N TYR A 158 8.04 20.81 -14.98
CA TYR A 158 6.63 20.85 -14.60
C TYR A 158 5.70 20.64 -15.79
N ASP A 159 4.57 19.96 -15.60
CA ASP A 159 3.62 19.74 -16.72
C ASP A 159 2.79 21.00 -17.02
N ARG A 160 2.62 21.88 -16.03
CA ARG A 160 1.94 23.17 -16.13
C ARG A 160 2.76 24.21 -15.38
N VAL A 161 2.93 25.38 -15.97
CA VAL A 161 3.78 26.46 -15.43
C VAL A 161 2.99 27.76 -15.47
N LYS A 162 2.89 28.42 -14.31
CA LYS A 162 2.55 29.84 -14.22
C LYS A 162 3.86 30.62 -14.20
N TYR A 163 4.16 31.34 -15.25
CA TYR A 163 5.35 32.18 -15.34
C TYR A 163 4.96 33.62 -15.03
N VAL A 164 5.68 34.26 -14.11
CA VAL A 164 5.50 35.68 -13.77
C VAL A 164 6.75 36.42 -14.18
N SER A 165 6.62 37.40 -15.08
CA SER A 165 7.79 38.15 -15.56
C SER A 165 8.39 39.02 -14.44
N PRO A 166 9.74 39.07 -14.29
CA PRO A 166 10.37 39.75 -13.16
C PRO A 166 10.10 41.25 -13.06
N PHE A 167 9.93 41.94 -14.20
CA PHE A 167 9.83 43.40 -14.25
C PHE A 167 8.40 43.94 -14.38
N PHE A 168 7.52 43.23 -15.09
CA PHE A 168 6.16 43.74 -15.40
C PHE A 168 5.05 42.94 -14.71
N ARG A 169 5.41 41.93 -13.90
CA ARG A 169 4.48 40.96 -13.28
C ARG A 169 3.48 40.35 -14.27
N LYS A 170 3.83 40.31 -15.57
CA LYS A 170 2.99 39.71 -16.60
C LYS A 170 2.92 38.21 -16.33
N VAL A 171 1.70 37.69 -16.29
CA VAL A 171 1.44 36.28 -16.01
C VAL A 171 1.18 35.55 -17.32
N GLU A 172 1.93 34.48 -17.56
CA GLU A 172 1.72 33.57 -18.68
C GLU A 172 1.54 32.15 -18.16
N TYR A 173 0.72 31.36 -18.86
CA TYR A 173 0.43 29.98 -18.50
C TYR A 173 0.89 29.07 -19.64
N PHE A 174 1.68 28.07 -19.31
CA PHE A 174 2.18 27.09 -20.27
C PHE A 174 1.81 25.68 -19.83
N SER A 175 1.45 24.82 -20.77
CA SER A 175 1.19 23.40 -20.51
C SER A 175 1.90 22.52 -21.52
N VAL A 176 2.27 21.31 -21.08
CA VAL A 176 2.75 20.23 -21.97
C VAL A 176 1.68 19.83 -23.01
N ASP A 177 0.42 20.12 -22.74
CA ASP A 177 -0.70 19.82 -23.63
C ASP A 177 -0.86 20.87 -24.76
N THR A 178 -0.33 22.08 -24.59
CA THR A 178 -0.52 23.22 -25.49
C THR A 178 0.77 23.73 -26.14
N ILE A 179 1.84 22.93 -26.12
CA ILE A 179 3.19 23.33 -26.56
C ILE A 179 3.18 24.00 -27.94
N GLU A 180 2.49 23.42 -28.92
CA GLU A 180 2.46 23.92 -30.30
C GLU A 180 1.70 25.24 -30.45
N LYS A 181 0.81 25.58 -29.50
CA LYS A 181 0.11 26.87 -29.46
C LYS A 181 0.95 27.93 -28.75
N ASP A 182 1.67 27.51 -27.72
CA ASP A 182 2.39 28.41 -26.81
C ASP A 182 3.82 28.72 -27.29
N PHE A 183 4.40 27.88 -28.14
CA PHE A 183 5.78 27.97 -28.60
C PHE A 183 5.91 27.56 -30.07
N ASP A 184 6.61 28.37 -30.85
CA ASP A 184 7.07 27.97 -32.18
C ASP A 184 8.22 26.96 -32.03
N MET A 185 7.92 25.68 -32.22
CA MET A 185 8.83 24.57 -31.91
C MET A 185 8.61 23.38 -32.86
N PRO A 186 9.71 22.73 -33.32
CA PRO A 186 9.61 21.48 -34.06
C PRO A 186 8.85 20.38 -33.32
N LYS A 187 8.08 19.57 -34.06
CA LYS A 187 7.31 18.44 -33.51
C LYS A 187 8.15 17.49 -32.66
N SER A 188 9.40 17.22 -33.07
CA SER A 188 10.36 16.36 -32.36
C SER A 188 10.74 16.95 -30.99
N PHE A 189 10.89 18.26 -30.87
CA PHE A 189 11.20 18.93 -29.59
C PHE A 189 9.98 18.99 -28.66
N ALA A 190 8.78 19.24 -29.20
CA ALA A 190 7.54 19.14 -28.42
C ALA A 190 7.33 17.70 -27.91
N ALA A 191 7.60 16.69 -28.75
CA ALA A 191 7.59 15.29 -28.35
C ALA A 191 8.61 14.98 -27.25
N TYR A 192 9.80 15.58 -27.28
CA TYR A 192 10.81 15.41 -26.22
C TYR A 192 10.36 15.96 -24.86
N ILE A 193 9.68 17.12 -24.83
CA ILE A 193 9.08 17.66 -23.60
C ILE A 193 8.01 16.69 -23.06
N ARG A 194 7.11 16.21 -23.93
CA ARG A 194 6.08 15.22 -23.55
C ARG A 194 6.69 13.92 -23.04
N LEU A 195 7.72 13.42 -23.70
CA LEU A 195 8.47 12.23 -23.27
C LEU A 195 8.99 12.39 -21.84
N ASN A 196 9.59 13.54 -21.51
CA ASN A 196 10.07 13.82 -20.15
C ASN A 196 8.93 13.94 -19.12
N SER A 197 7.79 14.52 -19.49
CA SER A 197 6.57 14.49 -18.67
C SER A 197 6.15 13.06 -18.33
N TYR A 198 6.07 12.18 -19.33
CA TYR A 198 5.71 10.78 -19.12
C TYR A 198 6.77 10.00 -18.34
N LYS A 199 8.08 10.26 -18.51
CA LYS A 199 9.13 9.69 -17.65
C LYS A 199 8.92 10.03 -16.17
N LYS A 200 8.60 11.29 -15.85
CA LYS A 200 8.26 11.72 -14.48
C LYS A 200 7.01 11.00 -13.96
N LYS A 201 5.96 10.88 -14.77
CA LYS A 201 4.73 10.14 -14.42
C LYS A 201 5.04 8.66 -14.13
N GLN A 202 5.88 8.02 -14.95
CA GLN A 202 6.32 6.63 -14.75
C GLN A 202 7.08 6.46 -13.44
N ALA A 203 8.00 7.37 -13.11
CA ALA A 203 8.75 7.35 -11.87
C ALA A 203 7.84 7.46 -10.64
N ARG A 204 6.87 8.38 -10.66
CA ARG A 204 5.88 8.56 -9.59
C ARG A 204 5.03 7.30 -9.35
N ILE A 205 4.55 6.66 -10.43
CA ILE A 205 3.77 5.42 -10.30
C ILE A 205 4.64 4.28 -9.79
N SER A 206 5.88 4.17 -10.27
CA SER A 206 6.81 3.14 -9.80
C SER A 206 7.12 3.31 -8.31
N ALA A 207 7.33 4.54 -7.85
CA ALA A 207 7.48 4.84 -6.43
C ALA A 207 6.23 4.48 -5.62
N LYS A 208 5.02 4.75 -6.13
CA LYS A 208 3.76 4.37 -5.48
C LYS A 208 3.61 2.85 -5.35
N ILE A 209 3.88 2.10 -6.43
CA ILE A 209 3.84 0.62 -6.41
C ILE A 209 4.86 0.09 -5.39
N ASN A 210 6.09 0.60 -5.40
CA ASN A 210 7.12 0.16 -4.47
C ASN A 210 6.75 0.48 -3.02
N LYS A 211 6.12 1.64 -2.75
CA LYS A 211 5.62 1.99 -1.41
C LYS A 211 4.56 1.00 -0.94
N LEU A 212 3.57 0.67 -1.78
CA LEU A 212 2.53 -0.30 -1.46
C LEU A 212 3.11 -1.69 -1.24
N LYS A 213 3.99 -2.15 -2.13
CA LYS A 213 4.67 -3.44 -1.99
C LYS A 213 5.42 -3.55 -0.67
N LYS A 214 6.20 -2.51 -0.30
CA LYS A 214 6.91 -2.48 1.00
C LYS A 214 5.95 -2.52 2.21
N TYR A 215 4.79 -1.88 2.10
CA TYR A 215 3.78 -1.90 3.15
C TYR A 215 3.22 -3.31 3.32
N TYR A 216 2.72 -3.92 2.25
CA TYR A 216 2.13 -5.26 2.31
C TYR A 216 3.12 -6.39 2.60
N GLU A 217 4.38 -6.25 2.19
CA GLU A 217 5.43 -7.22 2.51
C GLU A 217 6.09 -6.97 3.87
N SER A 218 5.60 -6.00 4.65
CA SER A 218 6.12 -5.76 6.00
C SER A 218 5.66 -6.87 6.96
N PRO A 219 6.53 -7.37 7.86
CA PRO A 219 6.20 -8.49 8.75
C PRO A 219 4.91 -8.29 9.55
N GLN A 220 4.69 -7.09 10.09
CA GLN A 220 3.51 -6.74 10.86
C GLN A 220 2.22 -6.77 10.04
N GLU A 221 2.28 -6.36 8.77
CA GLU A 221 1.13 -6.38 7.86
C GLU A 221 0.83 -7.81 7.43
N LEU A 222 1.86 -8.59 7.09
CA LEU A 222 1.72 -10.01 6.76
C LEU A 222 1.05 -10.79 7.89
N PHE A 223 1.45 -10.53 9.15
CA PHE A 223 0.83 -11.15 10.32
C PHE A 223 -0.62 -10.70 10.53
N ALA A 224 -0.90 -9.39 10.47
CA ALA A 224 -2.26 -8.88 10.63
C ALA A 224 -3.22 -9.43 9.55
N ARG A 225 -2.76 -9.48 8.29
CA ARG A 225 -3.49 -10.09 7.16
C ARG A 225 -3.71 -11.58 7.33
N PHE A 226 -2.74 -12.28 7.91
CA PHE A 226 -2.90 -13.70 8.21
C PHE A 226 -4.03 -13.95 9.22
N VAL A 227 -4.06 -13.20 10.32
CA VAL A 227 -5.10 -13.34 11.35
C VAL A 227 -6.47 -12.88 10.82
N GLU A 228 -6.53 -11.77 10.07
CA GLU A 228 -7.74 -11.32 9.35
C GLU A 228 -8.25 -12.41 8.40
N GLY A 229 -7.35 -13.05 7.66
CA GLY A 229 -7.66 -14.15 6.76
C GLY A 229 -8.23 -15.35 7.49
N LEU A 230 -7.67 -15.74 8.64
CA LEU A 230 -8.18 -16.84 9.45
C LEU A 230 -9.62 -16.61 9.91
N TYR A 231 -9.95 -15.37 10.29
CA TYR A 231 -11.33 -14.99 10.62
C TYR A 231 -12.25 -15.08 9.39
N THR A 232 -11.77 -14.62 8.24
CA THR A 232 -12.59 -14.50 7.02
C THR A 232 -12.84 -15.86 6.36
N ASN A 233 -11.83 -16.72 6.25
CA ASN A 233 -11.94 -18.05 5.67
C ASN A 233 -10.80 -18.96 6.17
N LYS A 234 -10.99 -19.53 7.37
CA LYS A 234 -10.02 -20.41 8.02
C LYS A 234 -9.53 -21.54 7.11
N ASP A 235 -10.43 -22.32 6.53
CA ASP A 235 -10.08 -23.51 5.75
C ASP A 235 -9.17 -23.18 4.57
N ARG A 236 -9.49 -22.08 3.86
CA ARG A 236 -8.64 -21.61 2.76
C ARG A 236 -7.27 -21.13 3.25
N ILE A 237 -7.19 -20.45 4.39
CA ILE A 237 -5.91 -20.02 4.95
C ILE A 237 -5.07 -21.23 5.38
N VAL A 238 -5.67 -22.21 6.05
CA VAL A 238 -4.99 -23.45 6.46
C VAL A 238 -4.43 -24.20 5.24
N ALA A 239 -5.20 -24.29 4.15
CA ALA A 239 -4.73 -24.90 2.91
C ALA A 239 -3.64 -24.07 2.19
N THR A 240 -3.71 -22.74 2.27
CA THR A 240 -2.76 -21.83 1.59
C THR A 240 -1.44 -21.69 2.35
N ALA A 241 -1.49 -21.74 3.68
CA ALA A 241 -0.41 -21.44 4.60
C ALA A 241 -0.31 -22.47 5.75
N PRO A 242 -0.17 -23.77 5.43
CA PRO A 242 -0.21 -24.84 6.44
C PRO A 242 0.90 -24.74 7.48
N GLN A 243 2.12 -24.34 7.09
CA GLN A 243 3.22 -24.23 8.05
C GLN A 243 3.04 -23.03 8.96
N SER A 244 2.65 -21.89 8.40
CA SER A 244 2.36 -20.66 9.15
C SER A 244 1.21 -20.90 10.13
N TYR A 245 0.15 -21.59 9.71
CA TYR A 245 -0.96 -21.95 10.59
C TYR A 245 -0.57 -22.91 11.70
N SER A 246 0.17 -23.98 11.38
CA SER A 246 0.64 -24.94 12.39
C SER A 246 1.47 -24.24 13.47
N ARG A 247 2.42 -23.39 13.06
CA ARG A 247 3.25 -22.62 14.00
C ARG A 247 2.44 -21.59 14.77
N PHE A 248 1.55 -20.86 14.11
CA PHE A 248 0.66 -19.91 14.76
C PHE A 248 -0.20 -20.58 15.83
N LYS A 249 -0.78 -21.74 15.53
CA LYS A 249 -1.59 -22.50 16.48
C LYS A 249 -0.80 -22.86 17.74
N GLN A 250 0.40 -23.44 17.59
CA GLN A 250 1.27 -23.80 18.73
C GLN A 250 1.59 -22.60 19.63
N LEU A 251 1.88 -21.45 19.01
CA LEU A 251 2.19 -20.22 19.74
C LEU A 251 0.96 -19.58 20.40
N LEU A 252 -0.21 -19.71 19.78
CA LEU A 252 -1.45 -19.27 20.39
C LEU A 252 -1.77 -20.11 21.65
N GLU A 253 -1.62 -21.43 21.56
CA GLU A 253 -1.83 -22.37 22.67
C GLU A 253 -0.84 -22.16 23.82
N SER A 254 0.40 -21.77 23.53
CA SER A 254 1.39 -21.45 24.56
C SER A 254 1.21 -20.07 25.21
N GLY A 255 0.22 -19.28 24.77
CA GLY A 255 -0.03 -17.93 25.26
C GLY A 255 0.93 -16.87 24.69
N TYR A 256 1.73 -17.20 23.68
CA TYR A 256 2.71 -16.28 23.08
C TYR A 256 2.05 -14.99 22.58
N TYR A 257 0.89 -15.12 21.91
CA TYR A 257 0.13 -13.97 21.39
C TYR A 257 -0.79 -13.31 22.42
N ARG A 258 -0.60 -13.60 23.72
CA ARG A 258 -1.31 -12.96 24.83
C ARG A 258 -2.83 -13.04 24.64
N GLU A 259 -3.51 -11.89 24.59
CA GLU A 259 -4.98 -11.78 24.53
C GLU A 259 -5.58 -12.05 23.14
N LEU A 260 -4.75 -12.39 22.14
CA LEU A 260 -5.23 -12.68 20.79
C LEU A 260 -6.22 -13.85 20.77
N ASP A 261 -5.95 -14.93 21.50
CA ASP A 261 -6.86 -16.09 21.55
C ASP A 261 -8.25 -15.67 22.01
N LYS A 262 -8.32 -14.81 23.03
CA LYS A 262 -9.60 -14.33 23.55
C LYS A 262 -10.38 -13.52 22.51
N VAL A 263 -9.70 -12.70 21.71
CA VAL A 263 -10.32 -11.97 20.60
C VAL A 263 -10.88 -12.92 19.55
N LEU A 264 -10.12 -13.96 19.18
CA LEU A 264 -10.56 -14.94 18.20
C LEU A 264 -11.77 -15.73 18.71
N GLN A 265 -11.77 -16.16 19.98
CA GLN A 265 -12.91 -16.81 20.63
C GLN A 265 -14.16 -15.92 20.63
N ILE A 266 -14.04 -14.64 21.03
CA ILE A 266 -15.17 -13.70 21.02
C ILE A 266 -15.72 -13.52 19.59
N SER A 267 -14.85 -13.50 18.59
CA SER A 267 -15.26 -13.41 17.17
C SER A 267 -15.92 -14.68 16.63
N GLY A 268 -15.95 -15.78 17.40
CA GLY A 268 -16.48 -17.07 17.00
C GLY A 268 -15.50 -17.91 16.18
N LEU A 269 -14.22 -17.53 16.11
CA LEU A 269 -13.20 -18.31 15.44
C LEU A 269 -12.61 -19.34 16.41
N ASN A 270 -13.06 -20.58 16.28
CA ASN A 270 -12.48 -21.71 17.00
C ASN A 270 -11.21 -22.18 16.29
N ILE A 271 -10.06 -21.76 16.82
CA ILE A 271 -8.80 -22.47 16.60
C ILE A 271 -8.85 -23.61 17.61
N GLU A 272 -8.87 -24.86 17.16
CA GLU A 272 -9.00 -26.04 18.04
C GLU A 272 -7.81 -26.11 18.99
N THR A 273 -7.88 -25.39 20.10
CA THR A 273 -6.86 -25.38 21.14
C THR A 273 -7.09 -26.58 22.02
N THR A 274 -6.16 -27.52 22.02
CA THR A 274 -6.15 -28.60 23.01
C THR A 274 -5.71 -27.99 24.33
N TYR A 275 -6.62 -27.36 25.06
CA TYR A 275 -6.35 -26.95 26.43
C TYR A 275 -6.08 -28.21 27.24
N LEU A 276 -4.81 -28.55 27.44
CA LEU A 276 -4.41 -29.38 28.57
C LEU A 276 -4.71 -28.56 29.81
N SER A 277 -5.86 -28.84 30.42
CA SER A 277 -6.21 -28.38 31.75
C SER A 277 -5.10 -28.80 32.70
N VAL A 278 -4.22 -27.86 33.05
CA VAL A 278 -3.34 -28.02 34.20
C VAL A 278 -4.24 -27.90 35.43
N LYS A 279 -4.33 -29.02 36.17
CA LYS A 279 -5.04 -29.14 37.43
C LYS A 279 -4.45 -28.22 38.50
#